data_AF-A7T4H3-F1
#
_entry.id   AF-A7T4H3-F1
#
_cell.length_a   1.000
_cell.length_b   1.000
_cell.length_c   1.000
_cell.angle_alpha   90.00
_cell.angle_beta   90.00
_cell.angle_gamma   90.00
#
_symmetry.space_group_name_H-M   'P 1'
#
loop_
_entity.id
_entity.type
_entity.pdbx_description
1 polymer ?
#
loop_
_entity_poly.entity_id
_entity_poly.type
_entity_poly.pdbx_seq_one_letter_code
_entity_poly.pdbx_strand_id
1 'polypeptide(L)'
;MAAEEDGAKHEEDQAKEAPQRQKINHKQFRRLIYKEKRRVKRQREAEKRKELEEQERWRFENDAYYRARVEAREKAAERKQKEEEEERKVQERLWLEREEIAQQEFQRRREREEKREQERLEQERRIREEWEEQERKEKERQELKQKSIKEKEVIAWPWKVDTVNCAFYLKTGSCRFGERCSRQHPRPPSSVTLLIPGMYQDIQLYQGMLDEADHDTGLE
;
A
#
# COMPACT_ATOMS: atom_id res chain seq x y z
N MET A 1 -16.60 54.45 36.47
CA MET A 1 -15.25 53.99 36.88
C MET A 1 -14.28 54.66 35.93
N ALA A 2 -13.29 55.45 36.32
CA ALA A 2 -12.76 55.94 37.59
C ALA A 2 -11.98 57.24 37.21
N ALA A 3 -12.08 58.31 38.00
CA ALA A 3 -11.04 58.82 38.91
C ALA A 3 -9.77 59.30 38.18
N GLU A 4 -9.54 60.63 38.13
CA GLU A 4 -8.65 61.41 39.04
C GLU A 4 -7.27 61.59 38.38
N GLU A 5 -6.93 62.80 37.93
CA GLU A 5 -6.26 63.89 38.66
C GLU A 5 -4.72 63.76 38.71
N ASP A 6 -4.09 64.93 38.52
CA ASP A 6 -2.73 65.33 38.85
C ASP A 6 -1.52 64.94 38.00
N GLY A 7 -0.83 65.99 37.53
CA GLY A 7 0.48 65.90 36.91
C GLY A 7 0.96 67.16 36.20
N ALA A 8 0.85 68.34 36.84
CA ALA A 8 1.55 69.54 36.41
C ALA A 8 3.02 69.54 36.89
N LYS A 9 3.90 70.17 36.10
CA LYS A 9 5.36 70.49 36.27
C LYS A 9 6.25 69.61 35.38
N HIS A 10 7.22 70.08 34.59
CA HIS A 10 7.88 71.37 34.42
C HIS A 10 8.68 71.28 33.08
N GLU A 11 8.50 72.22 32.15
CA GLU A 11 9.47 72.58 31.09
C GLU A 11 9.09 74.03 30.70
N GLU A 12 9.45 75.02 31.53
CA GLU A 12 10.60 75.90 31.30
C GLU A 12 10.80 76.32 29.83
N ASP A 13 10.38 77.56 29.57
CA ASP A 13 11.12 78.56 28.81
C ASP A 13 11.56 78.20 27.39
N GLN A 14 10.68 78.56 26.45
CA GLN A 14 11.08 79.31 25.26
C GLN A 14 9.84 79.91 24.58
N ALA A 15 9.45 81.11 25.04
CA ALA A 15 8.65 82.02 24.23
C ALA A 15 9.46 82.31 22.95
N LYS A 16 9.14 81.62 21.85
CA LYS A 16 9.72 81.90 20.53
C LYS A 16 9.32 83.31 20.13
N GLU A 17 10.28 84.21 20.25
CA GLU A 17 10.19 85.62 19.87
C GLU A 17 9.42 85.77 18.56
N ALA A 18 8.41 86.66 18.56
CA ALA A 18 7.75 87.05 17.33
C ALA A 18 8.82 87.53 16.33
N PRO A 19 8.85 87.01 15.08
CA PRO A 19 9.94 87.29 14.16
C PRO A 19 10.05 88.80 13.98
N GLN A 20 11.22 89.35 14.33
CA GLN A 20 11.50 90.78 14.25
C GLN A 20 11.08 91.27 12.86
N ARG A 21 10.13 92.23 12.81
CA ARG A 21 9.70 92.84 11.55
C ARG A 21 10.86 93.60 10.95
N GLN A 22 11.65 92.93 10.12
CA GLN A 22 12.69 93.55 9.32
C GLN A 22 12.02 94.60 8.43
N LYS A 23 12.48 95.85 8.50
CA LYS A 23 11.94 96.95 7.69
C LYS A 23 12.27 96.68 6.22
N ILE A 24 11.32 96.11 5.49
CA ILE A 24 11.48 95.75 4.07
C ILE A 24 11.66 97.03 3.26
N ASN A 25 12.69 97.09 2.42
CA ASN A 25 12.94 98.23 1.54
C ASN A 25 11.72 98.46 0.62
N HIS A 26 11.34 99.72 0.38
CA HIS A 26 10.17 100.08 -0.44
C HIS A 26 10.09 99.34 -1.78
N LYS A 27 11.24 99.11 -2.44
CA LYS A 27 11.32 98.33 -3.70
C LYS A 27 10.96 96.86 -3.50
N GLN A 28 11.40 96.24 -2.40
CA GLN A 28 11.08 94.86 -2.04
C GLN A 28 9.61 94.73 -1.62
N PHE A 29 9.07 95.69 -0.85
CA PHE A 29 7.66 95.73 -0.47
C PHE A 29 6.75 95.85 -1.70
N ARG A 30 7.04 96.78 -2.63
CA ARG A 30 6.31 96.87 -3.91
C ARG A 30 6.40 95.56 -4.71
N ARG A 31 7.56 94.91 -4.75
CA ARG A 31 7.73 93.61 -5.45
C ARG A 31 6.82 92.52 -4.85
N LEU A 32 6.73 92.42 -3.53
CA LEU A 32 5.85 91.47 -2.83
C LEU A 32 4.38 91.76 -3.11
N ILE A 33 3.96 93.02 -2.99
CA ILE A 33 2.58 93.44 -3.29
C ILE A 33 2.22 93.14 -4.76
N TYR A 34 3.11 93.41 -5.72
CA TYR A 34 2.84 93.08 -7.12
C TYR A 34 2.82 91.57 -7.39
N LYS A 35 3.66 90.79 -6.71
CA LYS A 35 3.62 89.31 -6.78
C LYS A 35 2.28 88.78 -6.26
N GLU A 36 1.81 89.33 -5.14
CA GLU A 36 0.54 88.96 -4.53
C GLU A 36 -0.65 89.37 -5.41
N LYS A 37 -0.66 90.60 -5.91
CA LYS A 37 -1.68 91.07 -6.87
C LYS A 37 -1.75 90.19 -8.13
N ARG A 38 -0.61 89.75 -8.68
CA ARG A 38 -0.57 88.80 -9.81
C ARG A 38 -1.07 87.41 -9.42
N ARG A 39 -0.78 86.92 -8.21
CA ARG A 39 -1.28 85.64 -7.70
C ARG A 39 -2.81 85.66 -7.58
N VAL A 40 -3.36 86.68 -6.92
CA VAL A 40 -4.80 86.85 -6.76
C VAL A 40 -5.51 87.01 -8.11
N LYS A 41 -4.92 87.76 -9.05
CA LYS A 41 -5.46 87.88 -10.41
C LYS A 41 -5.55 86.52 -11.11
N ARG A 42 -4.48 85.71 -11.06
CA ARG A 42 -4.48 84.34 -11.63
C ARG A 42 -5.48 83.42 -10.94
N GLN A 43 -5.62 83.51 -9.62
CA GLN A 43 -6.59 82.71 -8.86
C GLN A 43 -8.02 83.06 -9.25
N ARG A 44 -8.37 84.35 -9.30
CA ARG A 44 -9.71 84.81 -9.74
C ARG A 44 -10.02 84.40 -11.18
N GLU A 45 -9.05 84.49 -12.08
CA GLU A 45 -9.24 84.03 -13.47
C GLU A 45 -9.41 82.50 -13.54
N ALA A 46 -8.71 81.74 -12.70
CA ALA A 46 -8.88 80.29 -12.61
C ALA A 46 -10.23 79.89 -12.00
N GLU A 47 -10.70 80.59 -10.96
CA GLU A 47 -12.02 80.40 -10.37
C GLU A 47 -13.13 80.66 -11.38
N LYS A 48 -13.06 81.77 -12.12
CA LYS A 48 -14.02 82.06 -13.19
C LYS A 48 -14.06 80.97 -14.27
N ARG A 49 -12.90 80.38 -14.62
CA ARG A 49 -12.86 79.25 -15.56
C ARG A 49 -13.58 78.03 -14.99
N LYS A 50 -13.34 77.70 -13.71
CA LYS A 50 -14.04 76.60 -13.04
C LYS A 50 -15.54 76.83 -12.96
N GLU A 51 -15.97 78.03 -12.59
CA GLU A 51 -17.38 78.42 -12.53
C GLU A 51 -18.07 78.29 -13.89
N LEU A 52 -17.41 78.74 -14.97
CA LEU A 52 -17.94 78.58 -16.33
C LEU A 52 -18.06 77.10 -16.72
N GLU A 53 -17.04 76.29 -16.44
CA GLU A 53 -17.10 74.85 -16.69
C GLU A 53 -18.18 74.15 -15.86
N GLU A 54 -18.39 74.56 -14.61
CA GLU A 54 -19.47 74.04 -13.76
C GLU A 54 -20.83 74.44 -14.29
N GLN A 55 -21.00 75.68 -14.75
CA GLN A 55 -22.24 76.11 -15.41
C GLN A 55 -22.49 75.32 -16.70
N GLU A 56 -21.47 75.08 -17.52
CA GLU A 56 -21.60 74.26 -18.74
C GLU A 56 -21.95 72.80 -18.41
N ARG A 57 -21.28 72.19 -17.42
CA ARG A 57 -21.63 70.85 -16.91
C ARG A 57 -23.07 70.80 -16.43
N TRP A 58 -23.48 71.76 -15.60
CA TRP A 58 -24.85 71.84 -15.10
C TRP A 58 -25.86 71.98 -16.24
N ARG A 59 -25.57 72.81 -17.26
CA ARG A 59 -26.46 72.96 -18.43
C ARG A 59 -26.58 71.65 -19.22
N PHE A 60 -25.50 70.90 -19.37
CA PHE A 60 -25.49 69.63 -20.09
C PHE A 60 -26.18 68.51 -19.30
N GLU A 61 -25.94 68.43 -17.99
CA GLU A 61 -26.61 67.50 -17.08
C GLU A 61 -28.10 67.80 -16.94
N ASN A 62 -28.52 69.06 -17.02
CA ASN A 62 -29.92 69.45 -16.97
C ASN A 62 -30.59 69.49 -18.34
N ASP A 63 -29.85 69.31 -19.43
CA ASP A 63 -30.41 69.19 -20.76
C ASP A 63 -31.30 67.93 -20.84
N ALA A 64 -32.54 68.11 -21.29
CA ALA A 64 -33.52 67.03 -21.31
C ALA A 64 -33.14 65.91 -22.28
N TYR A 65 -32.51 66.26 -23.41
CA TYR A 65 -32.06 65.29 -24.40
C TYR A 65 -30.87 64.47 -23.88
N TYR A 66 -29.88 65.12 -23.26
CA TYR A 66 -28.75 64.40 -22.66
C TYR A 66 -29.20 63.44 -21.54
N ARG A 67 -30.04 63.89 -20.62
CA ARG A 67 -30.60 63.03 -19.55
C ARG A 67 -31.34 61.82 -20.10
N ALA A 68 -32.27 62.03 -21.04
CA ALA A 68 -33.02 60.94 -21.65
C ALA A 68 -32.11 59.92 -22.34
N ARG A 69 -31.03 60.36 -22.99
CA ARG A 69 -30.05 59.48 -23.63
C ARG A 69 -29.23 58.67 -22.62
N VAL A 70 -28.83 59.29 -21.50
CA VAL A 70 -28.10 58.60 -20.41
C VAL A 70 -29.01 57.56 -19.76
N GLU A 71 -30.24 57.93 -19.39
CA GLU A 71 -31.23 57.00 -18.83
C GLU A 71 -31.54 55.84 -19.79
N ALA A 72 -31.65 56.10 -21.10
CA ALA A 72 -31.86 55.05 -22.09
C ALA A 72 -30.67 54.07 -22.15
N ARG A 73 -29.44 54.57 -22.04
CA ARG A 73 -28.23 53.74 -21.99
C ARG A 73 -28.15 52.93 -20.70
N GLU A 74 -28.50 53.51 -19.57
CA GLU A 74 -28.55 52.81 -18.28
C GLU A 74 -29.62 51.72 -18.26
N LYS A 75 -30.83 52.02 -18.73
CA LYS A 75 -31.91 51.02 -18.88
C LYS A 75 -31.52 49.90 -19.84
N ALA A 76 -30.84 50.22 -20.94
CA ALA A 76 -30.33 49.20 -21.86
C ALA A 76 -29.23 48.34 -21.22
N ALA A 77 -28.35 48.94 -20.41
CA ALA A 77 -27.33 48.20 -19.66
C ALA A 77 -27.96 47.30 -18.59
N GLU A 78 -28.97 47.78 -17.86
CA GLU A 78 -29.70 47.01 -16.86
C GLU A 78 -30.44 45.81 -17.50
N ARG A 79 -31.07 46.01 -18.66
CA ARG A 79 -31.70 44.92 -19.41
C ARG A 79 -30.69 43.84 -19.81
N LYS A 80 -29.53 44.24 -20.34
CA LYS A 80 -28.44 43.30 -20.67
C LYS A 80 -27.95 42.54 -19.44
N GLN A 81 -27.76 43.22 -18.31
CA GLN A 81 -27.34 42.57 -17.07
C GLN A 81 -28.37 41.55 -16.58
N LYS A 82 -29.66 41.85 -16.71
CA LYS A 82 -30.74 40.91 -16.37
C LYS A 82 -30.76 39.71 -17.31
N GLU A 83 -30.61 39.93 -18.62
CA GLU A 83 -30.48 38.85 -19.61
C GLU A 83 -29.29 37.94 -19.28
N GLU A 84 -28.11 38.51 -19.04
CA GLU A 84 -26.91 37.76 -18.63
C GLU A 84 -27.11 37.00 -17.30
N GLU A 85 -27.82 37.60 -16.33
CA GLU A 85 -28.13 36.93 -15.06
C GLU A 85 -29.07 35.74 -15.24
N GLU A 86 -30.13 35.90 -16.05
CA GLU A 86 -31.04 34.80 -16.38
C GLU A 86 -30.32 33.69 -17.17
N GLU A 87 -29.44 34.04 -18.10
CA GLU A 87 -28.57 33.08 -18.79
C GLU A 87 -27.69 32.32 -17.79
N ARG A 88 -27.06 33.01 -16.82
CA ARG A 88 -26.28 32.35 -15.76
C ARG A 88 -27.14 31.39 -14.94
N LYS A 89 -28.36 31.78 -14.55
CA LYS A 89 -29.28 30.91 -13.80
C LYS A 89 -29.67 29.66 -14.60
N VAL A 90 -29.89 29.82 -15.91
CA VAL A 90 -30.18 28.69 -16.81
C VAL A 90 -28.97 27.76 -16.90
N GLN A 91 -27.77 28.30 -17.07
CA GLN A 91 -26.53 27.50 -17.11
C GLN A 91 -26.29 26.76 -15.79
N GLU A 92 -26.52 27.41 -14.65
CA GLU A 92 -26.40 26.80 -13.33
C GLU A 92 -27.38 25.63 -13.17
N ARG A 93 -28.64 25.80 -13.57
CA ARG A 93 -29.63 24.71 -13.55
C ARG A 93 -29.22 23.52 -14.41
N LEU A 94 -28.79 23.78 -15.65
CA LEU A 94 -28.33 22.73 -16.56
C LEU A 94 -27.09 22.00 -16.02
N TRP A 95 -26.20 22.74 -15.35
CA TRP A 95 -25.02 22.15 -14.72
C TRP A 95 -25.41 21.23 -13.57
N LEU A 96 -26.33 21.65 -12.70
CA LEU A 96 -26.84 20.83 -11.58
C LEU A 96 -27.55 19.56 -12.08
N GLU A 97 -28.41 19.67 -13.10
CA GLU A 97 -29.07 18.49 -13.71
C GLU A 97 -28.03 17.51 -14.27
N ARG A 98 -26.98 18.03 -14.94
CA ARG A 98 -25.90 17.20 -15.46
C ARG A 98 -25.07 16.56 -14.35
N GLU A 99 -24.83 17.27 -13.26
CA GLU A 99 -24.14 16.75 -12.09
C GLU A 99 -24.93 15.62 -11.44
N GLU A 100 -26.24 15.78 -11.26
CA GLU A 100 -27.12 14.75 -10.72
C GLU A 100 -27.10 13.49 -11.60
N ILE A 101 -27.20 13.64 -12.92
CA ILE A 101 -27.08 12.52 -13.85
C ILE A 101 -25.73 11.82 -13.68
N ALA A 102 -24.63 12.57 -13.61
CA ALA A 102 -23.30 12.01 -13.43
C ALA A 102 -23.16 11.25 -12.09
N GLN A 103 -23.75 11.76 -11.01
CA GLN A 103 -23.78 11.08 -9.71
C GLN A 103 -24.59 9.79 -9.77
N GLN A 104 -25.78 9.82 -10.40
CA GLN A 104 -26.60 8.62 -10.59
C GLN A 104 -25.89 7.57 -11.45
N GLU A 105 -25.21 7.98 -12.52
CA GLU A 105 -24.41 7.09 -13.37
C GLU A 105 -23.23 6.49 -12.60
N PHE A 106 -22.56 7.29 -11.78
CA PHE A 106 -21.46 6.82 -10.94
C PHE A 106 -21.94 5.75 -9.94
N GLN A 107 -23.08 5.98 -9.26
CA GLN A 107 -23.65 4.98 -8.35
C GLN A 107 -24.05 3.70 -9.08
N ARG A 108 -24.77 3.82 -10.21
CA ARG A 108 -25.13 2.66 -11.04
C ARG A 108 -23.90 1.90 -11.54
N ARG A 109 -22.82 2.60 -11.86
CA ARG A 109 -21.56 1.98 -12.25
C ARG A 109 -20.94 1.20 -11.09
N ARG A 110 -20.92 1.77 -9.89
CA ARG A 110 -20.43 1.08 -8.69
C ARG A 110 -21.24 -0.18 -8.38
N GLU A 111 -22.56 -0.11 -8.40
CA GLU A 111 -23.42 -1.28 -8.18
C GLU A 111 -23.16 -2.39 -9.21
N ARG A 112 -22.93 -2.02 -10.48
CA ARG A 112 -22.56 -2.98 -11.54
C ARG A 112 -21.19 -3.60 -11.29
N GLU A 113 -20.21 -2.81 -10.84
CA GLU A 113 -18.87 -3.31 -10.51
C GLU A 113 -18.90 -4.22 -9.28
N GLU A 114 -19.60 -3.84 -8.21
CA GLU A 114 -19.82 -4.66 -7.02
C GLU A 114 -20.54 -5.97 -7.36
N LYS A 115 -21.58 -5.92 -8.20
CA LYS A 115 -22.27 -7.13 -8.65
C LYS A 115 -21.34 -8.06 -9.46
N ARG A 116 -20.52 -7.51 -10.37
CA ARG A 116 -19.52 -8.30 -11.12
C ARG A 116 -18.49 -8.91 -10.19
N GLU A 117 -18.09 -8.20 -9.15
CA GLU A 117 -17.18 -8.72 -8.12
C GLU A 117 -17.83 -9.83 -7.29
N GLN A 118 -19.09 -9.67 -6.89
CA GLN A 118 -19.85 -10.71 -6.21
C GLN A 118 -19.98 -11.96 -7.08
N GLU A 119 -20.31 -11.82 -8.36
CA GLU A 119 -20.37 -12.92 -9.32
C GLU A 119 -19.00 -13.60 -9.47
N ARG A 120 -17.90 -12.83 -9.54
CA ARG A 120 -16.53 -13.37 -9.59
C ARG A 120 -16.19 -14.15 -8.33
N LEU A 121 -16.47 -13.60 -7.15
CA LEU A 121 -16.23 -14.28 -5.87
C LEU A 121 -17.09 -15.54 -5.73
N GLU A 122 -18.32 -15.52 -6.22
CA GLU A 122 -19.18 -16.70 -6.24
C GLU A 122 -18.66 -17.76 -7.21
N GLN A 123 -18.19 -17.37 -8.39
CA GLN A 123 -17.51 -18.28 -9.32
C GLN A 123 -16.24 -18.87 -8.70
N GLU A 124 -15.39 -18.07 -8.08
CA GLU A 124 -14.17 -18.54 -7.39
C GLU A 124 -14.51 -19.51 -6.25
N ARG A 125 -15.55 -19.23 -5.46
CA ARG A 125 -16.05 -20.13 -4.42
C ARG A 125 -16.54 -21.45 -4.99
N ARG A 126 -17.33 -21.42 -6.08
CA ARG A 126 -17.80 -22.63 -6.76
C ARG A 126 -16.63 -23.47 -7.28
N ILE A 127 -15.65 -22.84 -7.94
CA ILE A 127 -14.44 -23.52 -8.42
C ILE A 127 -13.66 -24.13 -7.24
N ARG A 128 -13.53 -23.42 -6.13
CA ARG A 128 -12.88 -23.92 -4.92
C ARG A 128 -13.59 -25.13 -4.33
N GLU A 129 -14.91 -25.08 -4.18
CA GLU A 129 -15.71 -26.20 -3.68
C GLU A 129 -15.61 -27.42 -4.59
N GLU A 130 -15.68 -27.22 -5.92
CA GLU A 130 -15.48 -28.30 -6.91
C GLU A 130 -14.08 -28.90 -6.82
N TRP A 131 -13.05 -28.07 -6.65
CA TRP A 131 -11.66 -28.51 -6.49
C TRP A 131 -11.45 -29.31 -5.18
N GLU A 132 -11.99 -28.83 -4.06
CA GLU A 132 -11.95 -29.52 -2.76
C GLU A 132 -12.66 -30.88 -2.82
N GLU A 133 -13.79 -30.97 -3.52
CA GLU A 133 -14.49 -32.25 -3.71
C GLU A 133 -13.70 -33.22 -4.59
N GLN A 134 -13.07 -32.74 -5.66
CA GLN A 134 -12.19 -33.58 -6.48
C GLN A 134 -11.00 -34.09 -5.68
N GLU A 135 -10.37 -33.23 -4.87
CA GLU A 135 -9.26 -33.61 -4.02
C GLU A 135 -9.68 -34.67 -2.99
N ARG A 136 -10.87 -34.53 -2.37
CA ARG A 136 -11.43 -35.53 -1.46
C ARG A 136 -11.66 -36.88 -2.16
N LYS A 137 -12.28 -36.87 -3.35
CA LYS A 137 -12.49 -38.09 -4.16
C LYS A 137 -11.17 -38.71 -4.60
N GLU A 138 -10.15 -37.91 -4.88
CA GLU A 138 -8.82 -38.41 -5.21
C GLU A 138 -8.13 -39.05 -4.00
N LYS A 139 -8.16 -38.40 -2.82
CA LYS A 139 -7.67 -38.96 -1.56
C LYS A 139 -8.36 -40.28 -1.23
N GLU A 140 -9.69 -40.34 -1.31
CA GLU A 140 -10.45 -41.59 -1.13
C GLU A 140 -10.02 -42.67 -2.13
N ARG A 141 -9.86 -42.34 -3.41
CA ARG A 141 -9.35 -43.28 -4.43
C ARG A 141 -7.93 -43.75 -4.14
N GLN A 142 -7.04 -42.86 -3.68
CA GLN A 142 -5.68 -43.21 -3.29
C GLN A 142 -5.66 -44.11 -2.06
N GLU A 143 -6.50 -43.85 -1.06
CA GLU A 143 -6.67 -44.70 0.12
C GLU A 143 -7.23 -46.08 -0.26
N LEU A 144 -8.24 -46.15 -1.14
CA LEU A 144 -8.76 -47.41 -1.67
C LEU A 144 -7.69 -48.19 -2.43
N LYS A 145 -6.92 -47.52 -3.29
CA LYS A 145 -5.76 -48.13 -3.95
C LYS A 145 -4.75 -48.66 -2.93
N GLN A 146 -4.41 -47.87 -1.92
CA GLN A 146 -3.46 -48.28 -0.87
C GLN A 146 -3.99 -49.45 -0.03
N LYS A 147 -5.28 -49.45 0.32
CA LYS A 147 -5.95 -50.57 1.00
C LYS A 147 -5.91 -51.82 0.13
N SER A 148 -6.23 -51.73 -1.16
CA SER A 148 -6.16 -52.88 -2.07
C SER A 148 -4.73 -53.40 -2.29
N ILE A 149 -3.72 -52.53 -2.27
CA ILE A 149 -2.30 -52.93 -2.30
C ILE A 149 -1.96 -53.68 -1.01
N LYS A 150 -2.29 -53.13 0.16
CA LYS A 150 -2.07 -53.79 1.46
C LYS A 150 -2.78 -55.13 1.56
N GLU A 151 -4.02 -55.22 1.08
CA GLU A 151 -4.78 -56.47 1.05
C GLU A 151 -4.15 -57.51 0.11
N LYS A 152 -3.71 -57.09 -1.09
CA LYS A 152 -2.92 -57.96 -1.99
C LYS A 152 -1.58 -58.38 -1.39
N GLU A 153 -0.89 -57.51 -0.64
CA GLU A 153 0.33 -57.87 0.09
C GLU A 153 0.04 -58.89 1.20
N VAL A 154 -1.03 -58.72 1.97
CA VAL A 154 -1.46 -59.69 2.99
C VAL A 154 -1.81 -61.05 2.36
N ILE A 155 -2.46 -61.06 1.19
CA ILE A 155 -2.78 -62.29 0.44
C ILE A 155 -1.54 -62.89 -0.25
N ALA A 156 -0.56 -62.08 -0.64
CA ALA A 156 0.69 -62.53 -1.27
C ALA A 156 1.76 -63.02 -0.27
N TRP A 157 1.60 -62.75 1.04
CA TRP A 157 2.52 -63.15 2.10
C TRP A 157 2.00 -64.15 3.16
N PRO A 158 1.25 -65.23 2.84
CA PRO A 158 1.07 -66.35 3.79
C PRO A 158 2.17 -67.42 3.73
N TRP A 159 3.03 -67.45 2.70
CA TRP A 159 4.01 -68.52 2.49
C TRP A 159 5.33 -68.02 1.89
N LYS A 160 6.14 -67.29 2.67
CA LYS A 160 7.59 -67.43 2.51
C LYS A 160 7.99 -68.80 3.07
N VAL A 161 7.77 -69.83 2.26
CA VAL A 161 8.25 -71.19 2.54
C VAL A 161 9.77 -71.14 2.53
N ASP A 162 10.39 -71.53 3.64
CA ASP A 162 11.83 -71.63 3.87
C ASP A 162 12.52 -72.63 2.92
N THR A 163 12.56 -72.34 1.62
CA THR A 163 13.32 -73.12 0.63
C THR A 163 14.81 -72.80 0.65
N VAL A 164 15.23 -71.81 1.44
CA VAL A 164 16.59 -71.26 1.42
C VAL A 164 17.52 -71.94 2.44
N ASN A 165 16.98 -72.56 3.50
CA ASN A 165 17.80 -73.04 4.61
C ASN A 165 18.23 -74.51 4.43
N CYS A 166 19.46 -74.84 4.82
CA CYS A 166 19.96 -76.21 4.75
C CYS A 166 19.33 -77.08 5.85
N ALA A 167 18.50 -78.06 5.46
CA ALA A 167 17.84 -78.97 6.41
C ALA A 167 18.83 -79.79 7.26
N PHE A 168 19.99 -80.16 6.69
CA PHE A 168 21.04 -80.85 7.43
C PHE A 168 21.67 -79.93 8.48
N TYR A 169 22.10 -78.72 8.09
CA TYR A 169 22.69 -77.76 9.02
C TYR A 169 21.74 -77.37 10.17
N LEU A 170 20.46 -77.18 9.88
CA LEU A 170 19.46 -76.86 10.91
C LEU A 170 19.22 -78.01 11.90
N LYS A 171 19.29 -79.27 11.44
CA LYS A 171 19.02 -80.44 12.29
C LYS A 171 20.24 -80.90 13.08
N THR A 172 21.43 -80.91 12.46
CA THR A 172 22.65 -81.48 13.06
C THR A 172 23.70 -80.44 13.41
N GLY A 173 23.48 -79.16 13.12
CA GLY A 173 24.46 -78.08 13.33
C GLY A 173 25.69 -78.15 12.42
N SER A 174 25.79 -79.17 11.57
CA SER A 174 26.90 -79.44 10.66
C SER A 174 26.40 -79.92 9.30
N CYS A 175 27.07 -79.51 8.23
CA CYS A 175 26.77 -79.92 6.86
C CYS A 175 28.03 -80.49 6.21
N ARG A 176 27.92 -81.59 5.46
CA ARG A 176 29.05 -82.20 4.74
C ARG A 176 29.72 -81.25 3.74
N PHE A 177 28.96 -80.31 3.19
CA PHE A 177 29.47 -79.31 2.25
C PHE A 177 30.09 -78.08 2.93
N GLY A 178 30.06 -78.01 4.26
CA GLY A 178 30.61 -76.89 5.04
C GLY A 178 30.04 -75.54 4.60
N GLU A 179 30.91 -74.54 4.42
CA GLU A 179 30.52 -73.21 3.92
C GLU A 179 30.22 -73.18 2.42
N ARG A 180 30.57 -74.24 1.67
CA ARG A 180 30.32 -74.34 0.23
C ARG A 180 28.93 -74.89 -0.09
N CYS A 181 28.05 -75.01 0.90
CA CYS A 181 26.68 -75.44 0.67
C CYS A 181 25.92 -74.39 -0.16
N SER A 182 25.14 -74.84 -1.14
CA SER A 182 24.26 -73.95 -1.93
C SER A 182 23.07 -73.41 -1.14
N ARG A 183 22.88 -73.87 0.10
CA ARG A 183 21.76 -73.50 0.98
C ARG A 183 22.28 -72.71 2.18
N GLN A 184 21.46 -71.81 2.72
CA GLN A 184 21.84 -70.91 3.80
C GLN A 184 22.02 -71.67 5.12
N HIS A 185 23.13 -71.37 5.80
CA HIS A 185 23.49 -71.86 7.13
C HIS A 185 23.33 -70.73 8.16
N PRO A 186 22.13 -70.54 8.74
CA PRO A 186 21.93 -69.50 9.75
C PRO A 186 22.62 -69.90 11.07
N ARG A 187 23.69 -69.19 11.45
CA ARG A 187 24.28 -69.31 12.79
C ARG A 187 23.61 -68.29 13.70
N PRO A 188 22.76 -68.71 14.66
CA PRO A 188 22.12 -67.77 15.56
C PRO A 188 23.16 -67.11 16.47
N PRO A 189 23.03 -65.80 16.77
CA PRO A 189 23.97 -65.08 17.64
C PRO A 189 23.91 -65.56 19.10
N SER A 190 22.80 -66.18 19.51
CA SER A 190 22.64 -66.83 20.81
C SER A 190 21.93 -68.18 20.64
N SER A 191 22.45 -69.23 21.28
CA SER A 191 21.79 -70.53 21.33
C SER A 191 22.21 -71.28 22.59
N VAL A 192 21.36 -72.20 23.04
CA VAL A 192 21.61 -73.01 24.25
C VAL A 192 22.61 -74.14 23.97
N THR A 193 22.76 -74.53 22.70
CA THR A 193 23.63 -75.63 22.28
C THR A 193 24.89 -75.08 21.61
N LEU A 194 26.06 -75.40 22.16
CA LEU A 194 27.35 -75.07 21.56
C LEU A 194 27.89 -76.28 20.79
N LEU A 195 28.33 -76.07 19.54
CA LEU A 195 29.04 -77.06 18.75
C LEU A 195 30.53 -76.74 18.76
N ILE A 196 31.36 -77.64 19.31
CA ILE A 196 32.82 -77.55 19.29
C ILE A 196 33.34 -78.60 18.30
N PRO A 197 33.71 -78.22 17.06
CA PRO A 197 34.24 -79.16 16.08
C PRO A 197 35.53 -79.81 16.59
N GLY A 198 35.64 -81.14 16.49
CA GLY A 198 36.87 -81.85 16.86
C GLY A 198 37.18 -81.91 18.36
N MET A 199 36.18 -81.66 19.24
CA MET A 199 36.36 -81.72 20.70
C MET A 199 36.86 -83.08 21.20
N TYR A 200 36.37 -84.17 20.63
CA TYR A 200 36.80 -85.52 20.96
C TYR A 200 37.69 -86.05 19.85
N GLN A 201 38.99 -86.11 20.12
CA GLN A 201 39.92 -86.96 19.39
C GLN A 201 39.95 -88.29 20.15
N ASP A 202 39.61 -89.38 19.47
CA ASP A 202 39.67 -90.70 20.08
C ASP A 202 41.11 -91.04 20.46
N ILE A 203 41.32 -91.52 21.69
CA ILE A 203 42.64 -91.90 22.20
C ILE A 203 43.23 -93.04 21.34
N GLN A 204 42.38 -93.91 20.77
CA GLN A 204 42.83 -94.97 19.87
C GLN A 204 43.33 -94.46 18.50
N LEU A 205 42.88 -93.28 18.06
CA LEU A 205 43.37 -92.67 16.83
C LEU A 205 44.74 -91.97 17.02
N TYR A 206 45.12 -91.64 18.26
CA TYR A 206 46.44 -91.05 18.56
C TYR A 206 47.52 -92.11 18.83
N GLN A 207 47.13 -93.31 19.33
CA GLN A 207 48.06 -94.41 19.61
C GLN A 207 48.71 -94.97 18.32
N GLY A 208 47.98 -94.99 17.19
CA GLY A 208 48.52 -95.45 15.90
C GLY A 208 49.59 -94.53 15.29
N MET A 209 49.74 -93.29 15.77
CA MET A 209 50.77 -92.36 15.30
C MET A 209 52.01 -92.32 16.23
N LEU A 210 51.90 -92.85 17.45
CA LEU A 210 53.01 -92.95 18.40
C LEU A 210 53.74 -94.30 18.31
N ASP A 211 53.05 -95.38 17.92
CA ASP A 211 53.66 -96.72 17.81
C ASP A 211 54.35 -96.99 16.44
N GLU A 212 54.09 -96.17 15.40
CA GLU A 212 54.80 -96.27 14.11
C GLU A 212 56.17 -95.57 14.08
N ALA A 213 56.51 -94.78 15.11
CA ALA A 213 57.81 -94.11 15.19
C ALA A 213 58.91 -94.95 15.90
N ASP A 214 58.54 -96.07 16.54
CA ASP A 214 59.45 -96.88 17.39
C ASP A 214 59.76 -98.28 16.82
N HIS A 215 59.33 -98.58 15.58
CA HIS A 215 59.56 -99.89 14.94
C HIS A 215 60.49 -99.89 13.72
N ASP A 216 61.26 -98.83 13.48
CA ASP A 216 62.40 -98.86 12.54
C ASP A 216 63.72 -98.56 13.28
N THR A 217 64.09 -99.55 14.09
CA THR A 217 65.45 -100.07 14.26
C THR A 217 66.31 -99.82 13.01
N GLY A 218 67.54 -99.34 13.14
CA GLY A 218 68.55 -100.20 13.74
C GLY A 218 68.75 -101.47 12.88
N LEU A 219 69.16 -101.28 11.62
CA LEU A 219 69.87 -102.28 10.85
C LEU A 219 71.23 -101.70 10.47
N GLU A 220 72.25 -102.27 11.10
CA GLU A 220 73.66 -102.26 10.71
C GLU A 220 73.87 -102.76 9.28
#